data_AF-A0A7C3MWL4-F1
#
_entry.id   AF-A0A7C3MWL4-F1
#
_cell.length_a   1.000
_cell.length_b   1.000
_cell.length_c   1.000
_cell.angle_alpha   90.00
_cell.angle_beta   90.00
_cell.angle_gamma   90.00
#
_symmetry.space_group_name_H-M   'P 1'
#
loop_
_entity.id
_entity.type
_entity.pdbx_description
1 polymer ?
#
loop_
_entity_poly.entity_id
_entity_poly.type
_entity_poly.pdbx_seq_one_letter_code
_entity_poly.pdbx_strand_id
1 'polypeptide(L)'
;MRVLVDAGNKDQVREMRNHIRNLLGRDAENVFGEAIENVRKHTEEQVAEVTVDENGFEVRDRGPGVSRRGAMKFFTNRSRQSGYGLLIMTALGADVTTSEDGTTVRWQLDPLADDGPSARADAEPACLVASG
;
A
#
# COMPACT_ATOMS: atom_id res chain seq x y z
N MET A 1 -13.08 -2.34 8.48
CA MET A 1 -13.67 -0.99 8.30
C MET A 1 -13.82 -0.72 6.81
N ARG A 2 -14.94 -0.15 6.36
CA ARG A 2 -15.16 0.26 4.96
C ARG A 2 -15.53 1.73 4.89
N VAL A 3 -14.88 2.49 4.02
CA VAL A 3 -15.02 3.95 3.93
C VAL A 3 -14.82 4.44 2.49
N LEU A 4 -15.55 5.48 2.10
CA LEU A 4 -15.30 6.20 0.85
C LEU A 4 -14.31 7.33 1.12
N VAL A 5 -13.21 7.33 0.36
CA VAL A 5 -12.14 8.34 0.46
C VAL A 5 -12.16 9.20 -0.80
N ASP A 6 -12.29 10.50 -0.63
CA ASP A 6 -12.06 11.49 -1.68
C ASP A 6 -10.54 11.72 -1.82
N ALA A 7 -9.97 11.28 -2.94
CA ALA A 7 -8.54 11.38 -3.23
C ALA A 7 -8.07 12.84 -3.46
N GLY A 8 -8.99 13.77 -3.71
CA GLY A 8 -8.74 15.21 -3.75
C GLY A 8 -8.68 15.85 -2.36
N ASN A 9 -9.28 15.22 -1.34
CA ASN A 9 -9.29 15.73 0.03
C ASN A 9 -8.01 15.33 0.79
N LYS A 10 -7.06 16.26 0.86
CA LYS A 10 -5.74 16.05 1.49
C LYS A 10 -5.80 15.65 2.97
N ASP A 11 -6.80 16.15 3.70
CA ASP A 11 -6.91 15.86 5.14
C ASP A 11 -7.45 14.44 5.34
N GLN A 12 -8.48 14.05 4.60
CA GLN A 12 -9.00 12.67 4.62
C GLN A 12 -7.93 11.65 4.20
N VAL A 13 -7.17 11.94 3.14
CA VAL A 13 -6.06 11.09 2.70
C VAL A 13 -4.96 11.01 3.77
N ARG A 14 -4.62 12.12 4.42
CA ARG A 14 -3.61 12.12 5.51
C ARG A 14 -4.08 11.27 6.69
N GLU A 15 -5.33 11.41 7.11
CA GLU A 15 -5.91 10.62 8.19
C GLU A 15 -5.88 9.13 7.87
N MET A 16 -6.27 8.74 6.65
CA MET A 16 -6.26 7.34 6.24
C MET A 16 -4.83 6.78 6.16
N ARG A 17 -3.86 7.56 5.66
CA ARG A 17 -2.44 7.17 5.67
C ARG A 17 -1.93 6.93 7.08
N ASN A 18 -2.26 7.82 8.02
CA ASN A 18 -1.87 7.63 9.42
C ASN A 18 -2.52 6.39 10.04
N HIS A 19 -3.80 6.14 9.73
CA HIS A 19 -4.50 4.95 10.20
C HIS A 19 -3.85 3.66 9.68
N ILE A 20 -3.63 3.55 8.37
CA ILE A 20 -2.96 2.40 7.73
C ILE A 20 -1.53 2.23 8.25
N ARG A 21 -0.76 3.31 8.39
CA ARG A 21 0.59 3.25 8.96
C ARG A 21 0.59 2.63 10.36
N ASN A 22 -0.34 3.07 11.22
CA ASN A 22 -0.40 2.61 12.60
C ASN A 22 -0.86 1.16 12.71
N LEU A 23 -1.69 0.68 11.77
CA LEU A 23 -2.23 -0.68 11.78
C LEU A 23 -1.32 -1.68 11.07
N LEU A 24 -0.78 -1.31 9.90
CA LEU A 24 -0.17 -2.22 8.93
C LEU A 24 1.29 -1.84 8.59
N GLY A 25 1.81 -0.74 9.14
CA GLY A 25 3.19 -0.31 8.94
C GLY A 25 3.42 0.61 7.74
N ARG A 26 4.67 1.01 7.57
CA ARG A 26 5.09 2.04 6.59
C ARG A 26 4.95 1.58 5.14
N ASP A 27 5.15 0.30 4.86
CA ASP A 27 5.08 -0.22 3.50
C ASP A 27 3.64 -0.21 2.98
N ALA A 28 2.69 -0.64 3.82
CA ALA A 28 1.26 -0.51 3.56
C ALA A 28 0.83 0.94 3.27
N GLU A 29 1.34 1.90 4.07
CA GLU A 29 1.07 3.33 3.86
C GLU A 29 1.61 3.86 2.52
N ASN A 30 2.77 3.37 2.08
CA ASN A 30 3.34 3.74 0.79
C ASN A 30 2.49 3.19 -0.35
N VAL A 31 2.10 1.91 -0.29
CA VAL A 31 1.22 1.29 -1.28
C VAL A 31 -0.13 2.02 -1.35
N PHE A 32 -0.73 2.33 -0.20
CA PHE A 32 -1.98 3.07 -0.14
C PHE A 32 -1.83 4.47 -0.76
N GLY A 33 -0.73 5.17 -0.47
CA GLY A 33 -0.46 6.49 -1.04
C GLY A 33 -0.40 6.46 -2.57
N GLU A 34 0.26 5.47 -3.15
CA GLU A 34 0.32 5.28 -4.60
C GLU A 34 -1.05 4.89 -5.19
N ALA A 35 -1.82 4.04 -4.50
CA ALA A 35 -3.16 3.66 -4.94
C ALA A 35 -4.10 4.86 -5.00
N ILE A 36 -4.14 5.70 -3.96
CA ILE A 36 -4.96 6.92 -3.92
C ILE A 36 -4.51 7.96 -4.95
N GLU A 37 -3.20 8.12 -5.16
CA GLU A 37 -2.68 9.02 -6.17
C GLU A 37 -3.05 8.55 -7.59
N ASN A 38 -3.19 7.24 -7.81
CA ASN A 38 -3.72 6.67 -9.04
C ASN A 38 -5.20 7.06 -9.24
N VAL A 39 -6.04 6.86 -8.21
CA VAL A 39 -7.46 7.29 -8.23
C VAL A 39 -7.58 8.77 -8.58
N ARG A 40 -6.80 9.63 -7.91
CA ARG A 40 -6.81 11.08 -8.15
C ARG A 40 -6.50 11.46 -9.60
N LYS A 41 -5.63 10.70 -10.27
CA LYS A 41 -5.15 10.99 -11.63
C LYS A 41 -6.04 10.41 -12.72
N HIS A 42 -6.72 9.30 -12.44
CA HIS A 42 -7.31 8.44 -13.47
C HIS A 42 -8.81 8.20 -13.30
N THR A 43 -9.40 8.58 -12.16
CA THR A 43 -10.83 8.45 -11.89
C THR A 43 -11.47 9.84 -11.87
N GLU A 44 -12.49 10.06 -12.72
CA GLU A 44 -13.14 11.38 -12.85
C GLU A 44 -13.73 11.88 -11.53
N GLU A 45 -14.41 10.99 -10.78
CA GLU A 45 -15.00 11.30 -9.49
C GLU A 45 -13.95 11.45 -8.36
N GLN A 46 -12.72 10.95 -8.58
CA GLN A 46 -11.64 10.91 -7.57
C GLN A 46 -12.03 10.22 -6.25
N VAL A 47 -13.10 9.42 -6.23
CA VAL A 47 -13.55 8.68 -5.06
C VAL A 47 -13.05 7.23 -5.12
N ALA A 48 -12.46 6.79 -4.02
CA ALA A 48 -12.05 5.41 -3.79
C ALA A 48 -12.90 4.78 -2.67
N GLU A 49 -13.29 3.53 -2.87
CA GLU A 49 -13.78 2.69 -1.79
C GLU A 49 -12.60 1.96 -1.14
N VAL A 50 -12.39 2.20 0.15
CA VAL A 50 -11.29 1.63 0.91
C VAL A 50 -11.84 0.70 1.98
N THR A 51 -11.42 -0.55 1.95
CA THR A 51 -11.67 -1.54 3.01
C THR A 51 -10.35 -1.82 3.73
N VAL A 52 -10.33 -1.73 5.05
CA VAL A 52 -9.15 -1.96 5.90
C VAL A 52 -9.51 -2.91 7.02
N ASP A 53 -8.67 -3.90 7.29
CA ASP A 53 -8.73 -4.76 8.46
C ASP A 53 -7.33 -5.00 9.05
N GLU A 54 -7.23 -5.86 10.06
CA GLU A 54 -5.96 -6.15 10.74
C GLU A 54 -4.94 -6.87 9.86
N ASN A 55 -5.36 -7.45 8.74
CA ASN A 55 -4.51 -8.24 7.84
C ASN A 55 -4.13 -7.49 6.57
N GLY A 56 -4.77 -6.36 6.28
CA GLY A 56 -4.49 -5.62 5.06
C GLY A 56 -5.51 -4.55 4.70
N PHE A 57 -5.41 -4.09 3.46
CA PHE A 57 -6.39 -3.18 2.89
C PHE A 57 -6.65 -3.47 1.41
N GLU A 58 -7.79 -2.98 0.95
CA GLU A 58 -8.19 -2.95 -0.45
C GLU A 58 -8.67 -1.55 -0.82
N VAL A 59 -8.16 -1.02 -1.93
CA VAL A 59 -8.61 0.22 -2.56
C VAL A 59 -9.26 -0.13 -3.89
N ARG A 60 -10.51 0.29 -4.08
CA ARG A 60 -11.25 0.16 -5.34
C ARG A 60 -11.66 1.53 -5.85
N ASP A 61 -11.31 1.87 -7.07
CA ASP A 61 -11.90 3.02 -7.76
C ASP A 61 -12.92 2.54 -8.80
N ARG A 62 -13.93 3.37 -9.07
CA ARG A 62 -14.95 3.12 -10.11
C ARG A 62 -14.74 4.03 -11.32
N GLY A 63 -13.49 4.29 -11.69
CA GLY A 63 -13.17 5.01 -12.92
C GLY A 63 -13.35 4.12 -14.16
N PRO A 64 -13.43 4.72 -15.37
CA PRO A 64 -13.24 3.96 -16.60
C PRO A 64 -11.83 3.39 -16.51
N GLY A 65 -11.69 2.12 -16.17
CA GLY A 65 -10.40 1.57 -15.77
C GLY A 65 -9.34 1.79 -16.86
N VAL A 66 -8.06 1.78 -16.48
CA VAL A 66 -7.00 1.88 -17.47
C VAL A 66 -7.16 0.72 -18.45
N SER A 67 -7.49 1.02 -19.72
CA SER A 67 -7.60 -0.01 -20.76
C SER A 67 -6.42 -0.99 -20.69
N ARG A 68 -6.66 -2.29 -20.92
CA ARG A 68 -5.63 -3.34 -20.85
C ARG A 68 -4.36 -3.00 -21.66
N ARG A 69 -4.51 -2.22 -22.74
CA ARG A 69 -3.42 -1.70 -23.59
C ARG A 69 -2.65 -0.53 -22.96
N GLY A 70 -3.29 0.27 -22.10
CA GLY A 70 -2.67 1.29 -21.24
C GLY A 70 -1.95 0.70 -20.03
N ALA A 71 -2.53 -0.34 -19.40
CA ALA A 71 -1.90 -1.08 -18.30
C ALA A 71 -0.54 -1.67 -18.72
N MET A 72 -0.48 -2.32 -19.90
CA MET A 72 0.77 -2.84 -20.47
C MET A 72 1.79 -1.76 -20.85
N LYS A 73 1.36 -0.52 -21.13
CA LYS A 73 2.28 0.61 -21.39
C LYS A 73 2.99 1.08 -20.12
N PHE A 74 2.40 0.91 -18.93
CA PHE A 74 3.07 1.24 -17.67
C PHE A 74 4.21 0.26 -17.34
N PHE A 75 4.10 -1.00 -17.75
CA PHE A 75 5.16 -2.00 -17.58
C PHE A 75 6.28 -1.88 -18.63
N THR A 76 6.04 -1.22 -19.77
CA THR A 76 6.99 -1.19 -20.91
C THR A 76 7.61 0.18 -21.18
N ASN A 77 7.04 1.29 -20.69
CA ASN A 77 7.56 2.63 -20.98
C ASN A 77 8.42 3.15 -19.81
N ARG A 78 9.75 2.93 -19.90
CA ARG A 78 10.77 3.51 -19.00
C ARG A 78 10.93 5.03 -19.14
N SER A 79 10.17 5.69 -20.01
CA SER A 79 10.26 7.13 -20.24
C SER A 79 8.99 7.82 -19.73
N ARG A 80 9.19 8.71 -18.74
CA ARG A 80 8.20 9.55 -18.02
C ARG A 80 7.48 8.86 -16.87
N GLN A 81 7.73 9.41 -15.67
CA GLN A 81 7.12 9.32 -14.33
C GLN A 81 5.75 8.64 -14.10
N SER A 82 4.96 8.29 -15.11
CA SER A 82 3.60 7.74 -14.96
C SER A 82 3.52 6.22 -14.71
N GLY A 83 4.63 5.46 -14.75
CA GLY A 83 4.61 3.99 -14.55
C GLY A 83 5.19 3.47 -13.22
N TYR A 84 5.79 4.35 -12.41
CA TYR A 84 6.49 3.92 -11.19
C TYR A 84 5.54 3.49 -10.07
N GLY A 85 4.36 4.12 -9.92
CA GLY A 85 3.43 3.79 -8.85
C GLY A 85 2.99 2.33 -8.88
N LEU A 86 2.61 1.82 -10.06
CA LEU A 86 2.28 0.40 -10.25
C LEU A 86 3.47 -0.52 -9.92
N LEU A 87 4.67 -0.19 -10.39
CA LEU A 87 5.88 -0.98 -10.10
C LEU A 87 6.23 -1.00 -8.61
N ILE A 88 6.12 0.14 -7.92
CA ILE A 88 6.38 0.28 -6.48
C ILE A 88 5.37 -0.53 -5.69
N MET A 89 4.08 -0.44 -6.03
CA MET A 89 3.03 -1.21 -5.37
C MET A 89 3.28 -2.72 -5.49
N THR A 90 3.58 -3.22 -6.69
CA THR A 90 3.88 -4.66 -6.88
C THR A 90 5.18 -5.07 -6.18
N ALA A 91 6.21 -4.22 -6.17
CA ALA A 91 7.46 -4.48 -5.45
C ALA A 91 7.27 -4.54 -3.92
N LEU A 92 6.28 -3.82 -3.38
CA LEU A 92 5.91 -3.84 -1.96
C LEU A 92 4.86 -4.91 -1.63
N GLY A 93 4.60 -5.85 -2.54
CA GLY A 93 3.72 -6.99 -2.31
C GLY A 93 2.24 -6.73 -2.56
N ALA A 94 1.87 -5.61 -3.20
CA ALA A 94 0.48 -5.35 -3.55
C ALA A 94 0.05 -6.13 -4.80
N ASP A 95 -1.13 -6.74 -4.74
CA ASP A 95 -1.84 -7.29 -5.89
C ASP A 95 -2.68 -6.20 -6.55
N VAL A 96 -2.49 -5.99 -7.86
CA VAL A 96 -3.18 -4.95 -8.62
C VAL A 96 -3.95 -5.57 -9.77
N THR A 97 -5.28 -5.48 -9.72
CA THR A 97 -6.17 -5.93 -10.78
C THR A 97 -6.82 -4.73 -11.45
N THR A 98 -6.72 -4.63 -12.77
CA THR A 98 -7.38 -3.57 -13.56
C THR A 98 -8.39 -4.19 -14.52
N SER A 99 -9.60 -3.63 -14.54
CA SER A 99 -10.72 -4.06 -15.38
C SER A 99 -11.33 -2.86 -16.13
N GLU A 100 -12.39 -3.08 -16.90
CA GLU A 100 -13.13 -1.99 -17.54
C GLU A 100 -13.89 -1.13 -16.51
N ASP A 101 -14.22 -1.71 -15.35
CA ASP A 101 -14.99 -1.08 -14.27
C ASP A 101 -14.10 -0.37 -13.22
N GLY A 102 -12.78 -0.32 -13.44
CA GLY A 102 -11.83 0.38 -12.57
C GLY A 102 -10.62 -0.47 -12.16
N THR A 103 -9.86 0.03 -11.19
CA THR A 103 -8.69 -0.64 -10.61
C THR A 103 -8.97 -1.05 -9.16
N THR A 104 -8.50 -2.24 -8.81
CA THR A 104 -8.47 -2.76 -7.44
C THR A 104 -7.02 -2.99 -7.03
N VAL A 105 -6.61 -2.37 -5.94
CA VAL A 105 -5.31 -2.59 -5.30
C VAL A 105 -5.56 -3.29 -3.97
N ARG A 106 -4.93 -4.44 -3.76
CA ARG A 106 -4.94 -5.17 -2.48
C ARG A 106 -3.54 -5.26 -1.93
N TRP A 107 -3.41 -5.07 -0.63
CA TRP A 107 -2.19 -5.33 0.10
C TRP A 107 -2.54 -6.13 1.34
N GLN A 108 -1.77 -7.19 1.62
CA GLN A 108 -1.99 -8.07 2.75
C GLN A 108 -0.66 -8.31 3.45
N LEU A 109 -0.70 -8.41 4.78
CA LEU A 109 0.39 -8.96 5.57
C LEU A 109 0.63 -10.39 5.10
N ASP A 110 1.88 -10.74 4.84
CA ASP A 110 2.23 -12.10 4.50
C ASP A 110 2.00 -12.97 5.75
N PRO A 111 1.05 -13.93 5.75
CA PRO A 111 0.83 -14.80 6.90
C PRO A 111 2.03 -15.69 7.21
N LEU A 112 3.02 -15.77 6.30
CA LEU A 112 4.28 -16.47 6.48
C LEU A 112 5.43 -15.58 6.98
N ALA A 113 5.20 -14.28 7.20
CA ALA A 113 6.08 -13.46 8.03
C ALA A 113 5.83 -13.77 9.51
N ASP A 114 6.00 -15.05 9.86
CA ASP A 114 6.23 -15.49 11.23
C ASP A 114 7.62 -14.97 11.59
N ASP A 115 7.69 -13.72 12.04
CA ASP A 115 8.85 -13.22 12.75
C ASP A 115 8.94 -14.03 14.04
N GLY A 116 9.60 -15.20 13.94
CA GLY A 116 10.31 -15.81 15.05
C GLY A 116 11.04 -14.71 15.82
N PRO A 117 11.16 -14.85 17.15
CA PRO A 117 11.35 -13.75 18.08
C PRO A 117 12.40 -12.78 17.57
N SER A 118 11.99 -11.52 17.37
CA SER A 118 12.86 -10.42 17.00
C SER A 118 14.11 -10.51 17.86
N ALA A 119 15.23 -10.90 17.23
CA ALA A 119 16.55 -10.91 17.82
C ALA A 119 16.97 -9.47 18.07
N ARG A 120 16.33 -8.80 19.04
CA ARG A 120 17.00 -7.79 19.82
C ARG A 120 18.02 -8.53 20.65
N ALA A 121 19.22 -8.58 20.07
CA ALA A 121 20.46 -8.74 20.77
C ALA A 121 20.56 -7.62 21.82
N ASP A 122 19.87 -7.79 22.94
CA ASP A 122 20.42 -7.35 24.21
C ASP A 122 21.40 -8.44 24.62
N ALA A 123 22.60 -8.36 24.05
CA ALA A 123 23.76 -8.90 24.69
C ALA A 123 23.89 -8.19 26.04
N GLU A 124 23.31 -8.78 27.09
CA GLU A 124 23.73 -8.43 28.44
C GLU A 124 25.22 -8.78 28.52
N PRO A 125 26.12 -7.82 28.77
CA PRO A 125 27.50 -8.17 29.03
C PRO A 125 27.53 -8.98 30.32
N ALA A 126 27.97 -10.24 30.22
CA ALA A 126 28.30 -11.06 31.37
C ALA A 126 29.31 -10.29 32.24
N CYS A 127 28.83 -9.70 33.33
CA CYS A 127 29.70 -9.08 34.32
C CYS A 127 30.35 -10.22 35.11
N LEU A 128 31.58 -10.56 34.70
CA LEU A 128 32.53 -11.32 35.49
C LEU A 128 32.70 -10.65 36.85
N VAL A 129 32.19 -11.29 37.91
CA VAL A 129 32.66 -11.05 39.27
C VAL A 129 33.24 -12.35 39.80
N ALA A 130 34.53 -12.54 39.58
CA ALA A 130 35.34 -13.45 40.36
C ALA A 130 36.10 -12.62 41.41
N SER A 131 35.77 -12.81 42.68
CA SER A 131 36.67 -12.58 43.83
C SER A 131 35.99 -13.12 45.09
N GLY A 132 36.44 -14.30 45.51
CA GLY A 132 36.06 -15.02 46.73
C GLY A 132 36.82 -16.32 46.80
#